data_AF-A0A1H7IYK7-F1
#
_entry.id   AF-A0A1H7IYK7-F1
#
_cell.length_a   1.000
_cell.length_b   1.000
_cell.length_c   1.000
_cell.angle_alpha   90.00
_cell.angle_beta   90.00
_cell.angle_gamma   90.00
#
_symmetry.space_group_name_H-M   'P 1'
#
loop_
_entity.id
_entity.type
_entity.pdbx_description
1 polymer ?
#
loop_
_entity_poly.entity_id
_entity_poly.type
_entity_poly.pdbx_seq_one_letter_code
_entity_poly.pdbx_strand_id
1 'polypeptide(L)'
;MHRLLTIGFSAVLLAITVVSTPAIATADEVARQPASLLHTEGRSLVDDFGRTVLLHGVNNVDKSAPYLNPGDGLTVTDRDADLLAQHGFNTVRLGVSFDGLMPERDRIDDAYLERIAGTVDVLAARGIHVLLDNHQDGLSSIWGGNGFPAWSIEARPLPGEPNPGFPMNYLMPTMNLGWDEVWNNSHGVLDHLGVALGALAAKVNGKPGVMGIELLNEPWPGSPFLTCFPNGCPDFDRKYQAAMQKLTDHVRAANPTVPVFWEPNVTWNQMMPTNLANPPATPAIGDPNIVFAPHDYCIPSQLAIYLDLPEALRAGCDLQQINTWRNIDVLTERADIPTVVTEFGDGDPTVLASTLASADERFIGWQYWHYSSIFGPTDRPDPFLGEVGRKLVRTYPQATAGTPVSLRFNSEGGDFEYTYRPRAAARPTEIYVSDLHYPGGYVSEVTGGQVTSAAGARVVTVEADGTAPVTVRIHRPDSDGNDLPTSGSADAGSGESGSGGSGSLGTGSLGS
;
A
#
# COMPACT_ATOMS: atom_id res chain seq x y z
N MET A 1 1.28 -62.55 -55.48
CA MET A 1 2.02 -61.29 -55.23
C MET A 1 0.99 -60.16 -55.14
N HIS A 2 0.58 -59.78 -53.94
CA HIS A 2 -0.40 -58.71 -53.71
C HIS A 2 0.26 -57.58 -52.94
N ARG A 3 0.18 -56.37 -53.50
CA ARG A 3 0.61 -55.11 -52.88
C ARG A 3 -0.40 -54.72 -51.80
N LEU A 4 0.08 -54.39 -50.62
CA LEU A 4 -0.70 -53.72 -49.57
C LEU A 4 -0.19 -52.29 -49.43
N LEU A 5 -1.08 -51.33 -49.67
CA LEU A 5 -0.88 -49.91 -49.41
C LEU A 5 -1.04 -49.64 -47.91
N THR A 6 -0.07 -48.94 -47.33
CA THR A 6 -0.14 -48.32 -46.00
C THR A 6 -0.74 -46.92 -46.14
N ILE A 7 -1.88 -46.67 -45.49
CA ILE A 7 -2.47 -45.33 -45.34
C ILE A 7 -2.13 -44.85 -43.93
N GLY A 8 -1.37 -43.76 -43.83
CA GLY A 8 -1.10 -43.07 -42.56
C GLY A 8 -2.21 -42.07 -42.26
N PHE A 9 -2.78 -42.16 -41.06
CA PHE A 9 -3.69 -41.16 -40.50
C PHE A 9 -2.88 -40.10 -39.74
N SER A 10 -2.86 -38.87 -40.25
CA SER A 10 -2.40 -37.70 -39.50
C SER A 10 -3.57 -37.17 -38.66
N ALA A 11 -3.44 -37.19 -37.34
CA ALA A 11 -4.38 -36.55 -36.43
C ALA A 11 -4.07 -35.06 -36.35
N VAL A 12 -5.00 -34.23 -36.83
CA VAL A 12 -4.97 -32.77 -36.64
C VAL A 12 -5.65 -32.47 -35.30
N LEU A 13 -4.89 -31.99 -34.31
CA LEU A 13 -5.43 -31.41 -33.08
C LEU A 13 -5.96 -30.02 -33.43
N LEU A 14 -7.28 -29.85 -33.44
CA LEU A 14 -7.93 -28.54 -33.58
C LEU A 14 -8.00 -27.91 -32.18
N ALA A 15 -7.24 -26.84 -31.93
CA ALA A 15 -7.44 -25.99 -30.77
C ALA A 15 -8.77 -25.25 -30.96
N ILE A 16 -9.77 -25.58 -30.13
CA ILE A 16 -11.06 -24.89 -30.13
C ILE A 16 -10.90 -23.66 -29.25
N THR A 17 -10.68 -22.50 -29.87
CA THR A 17 -10.90 -21.20 -29.22
C THR A 17 -12.41 -21.02 -29.05
N VAL A 18 -12.89 -21.18 -27.81
CA VAL A 18 -14.25 -20.80 -27.45
C VAL A 18 -14.30 -19.28 -27.38
N VAL A 19 -14.81 -18.66 -28.45
CA VAL A 19 -15.10 -17.22 -28.45
C VAL A 19 -16.38 -17.01 -27.66
N SER A 20 -16.24 -16.57 -26.42
CA SER A 20 -17.34 -16.16 -25.55
C SER A 20 -18.09 -14.99 -26.20
N THR A 21 -19.41 -15.08 -26.35
CA THR A 21 -20.23 -13.94 -26.78
C THR A 21 -20.12 -12.80 -25.77
N PRO A 22 -19.89 -11.55 -26.20
CA PRO A 22 -19.78 -10.41 -25.29
C PRO A 22 -21.12 -10.21 -24.58
N ALA A 23 -21.10 -10.29 -23.26
CA ALA A 23 -22.27 -10.07 -22.42
C ALA A 23 -22.15 -8.69 -21.76
N ILE A 24 -23.00 -7.77 -22.21
CA ILE A 24 -23.16 -6.44 -21.61
C ILE A 24 -24.03 -6.63 -20.37
N ALA A 25 -23.42 -6.55 -19.18
CA ALA A 25 -24.13 -6.65 -17.91
C ALA A 25 -23.62 -5.59 -16.92
N THR A 26 -24.55 -4.98 -16.19
CA THR A 26 -24.27 -4.08 -15.06
C THR A 26 -23.79 -4.92 -13.88
N ALA A 27 -22.75 -4.46 -13.17
CA ALA A 27 -22.21 -5.20 -12.03
C ALA A 27 -23.23 -5.35 -10.91
N ASP A 28 -23.62 -6.60 -10.61
CA ASP A 28 -24.46 -6.94 -9.45
C ASP A 28 -23.72 -6.72 -8.12
N GLU A 29 -24.51 -6.56 -7.05
CA GLU A 29 -24.05 -6.35 -5.67
C GLU A 29 -23.19 -7.51 -5.15
N VAL A 30 -22.14 -7.16 -4.41
CA VAL A 30 -21.01 -8.04 -4.09
C VAL A 30 -21.33 -8.96 -2.91
N ALA A 31 -21.47 -10.27 -3.14
CA ALA A 31 -21.30 -11.25 -2.08
C ALA A 31 -19.78 -11.48 -1.85
N ARG A 32 -19.11 -10.55 -1.17
CA ARG A 32 -17.67 -10.65 -0.89
C ARG A 32 -17.44 -11.68 0.19
N GLN A 33 -16.36 -12.45 0.02
CA GLN A 33 -15.92 -13.35 1.06
C GLN A 33 -15.29 -12.52 2.19
N PRO A 34 -15.55 -12.87 3.47
CA PRO A 34 -14.84 -12.26 4.58
C PRO A 34 -13.33 -12.39 4.39
N ALA A 35 -12.58 -11.41 4.91
CA ALA A 35 -11.12 -11.47 4.89
C ALA A 35 -10.63 -12.71 5.67
N SER A 36 -9.54 -13.31 5.20
CA SER A 36 -8.85 -14.45 5.82
C SER A 36 -7.50 -14.02 6.39
N LEU A 37 -6.90 -14.86 7.24
CA LEU A 37 -5.54 -14.59 7.72
C LEU A 37 -4.57 -14.57 6.54
N LEU A 38 -3.54 -13.74 6.69
CA LEU A 38 -2.41 -13.68 5.77
C LEU A 38 -1.15 -14.14 6.50
N HIS A 39 -0.29 -14.83 5.76
CA HIS A 39 1.08 -15.16 6.17
C HIS A 39 2.03 -14.84 5.03
N THR A 40 3.33 -14.89 5.31
CA THR A 40 4.37 -14.65 4.30
C THR A 40 4.88 -15.97 3.73
N GLU A 41 5.15 -16.00 2.43
CA GLU A 41 5.88 -17.07 1.75
C GLU A 41 6.90 -16.41 0.81
N GLY A 42 8.16 -16.33 1.25
CA GLY A 42 9.18 -15.51 0.57
C GLY A 42 8.69 -14.06 0.42
N ARG A 43 8.62 -13.57 -0.82
CA ARG A 43 8.18 -12.19 -1.14
C ARG A 43 6.67 -12.01 -1.28
N SER A 44 5.88 -13.04 -0.99
CA SER A 44 4.42 -13.01 -1.18
C SER A 44 3.68 -12.98 0.16
N LEU A 45 2.56 -12.25 0.18
CA LEU A 45 1.49 -12.46 1.15
C LEU A 45 0.55 -13.54 0.60
N VAL A 46 0.23 -14.52 1.43
CA VAL A 46 -0.55 -15.71 1.05
C VAL A 46 -1.73 -15.87 1.99
N ASP A 47 -2.91 -16.13 1.42
CA ASP A 47 -4.13 -16.39 2.19
C ASP A 47 -4.25 -17.85 2.66
N ASP A 48 -5.25 -18.14 3.50
CA ASP A 48 -5.53 -19.49 4.01
C ASP A 48 -5.93 -20.51 2.92
N PHE A 49 -6.14 -20.05 1.68
CA PHE A 49 -6.46 -20.90 0.53
C PHE A 49 -5.23 -21.19 -0.34
N GLY A 50 -4.05 -20.65 0.01
CA GLY A 50 -2.80 -20.83 -0.72
C GLY A 50 -2.66 -19.91 -1.94
N ARG A 51 -3.41 -18.80 -1.98
CA ARG A 51 -3.36 -17.81 -3.07
C ARG A 51 -2.45 -16.64 -2.70
N THR A 52 -1.69 -16.14 -3.67
CA THR A 52 -0.92 -14.90 -3.52
C THR A 52 -1.86 -13.70 -3.56
N VAL A 53 -1.80 -12.83 -2.55
CA VAL A 53 -2.72 -11.70 -2.37
C VAL A 53 -2.04 -10.39 -2.78
N LEU A 54 -2.75 -9.55 -3.54
CA LEU A 54 -2.37 -8.17 -3.84
C LEU A 54 -3.30 -7.23 -3.07
N LEU A 55 -2.74 -6.29 -2.33
CA LEU A 55 -3.47 -5.42 -1.42
C LEU A 55 -3.49 -3.99 -1.95
N HIS A 56 -4.66 -3.46 -2.27
CA HIS A 56 -4.85 -2.05 -2.65
C HIS A 56 -5.85 -1.39 -1.70
N GLY A 57 -5.51 -0.23 -1.18
CA GLY A 57 -6.36 0.40 -0.18
C GLY A 57 -5.94 1.78 0.25
N VAL A 58 -6.34 2.14 1.47
CA VAL A 58 -6.24 3.50 2.00
C VAL A 58 -5.79 3.53 3.45
N ASN A 59 -5.28 4.67 3.88
CA ASN A 59 -5.05 5.01 5.27
C ASN A 59 -6.32 5.60 5.90
N ASN A 60 -6.63 5.20 7.13
CA ASN A 60 -7.61 5.85 7.99
C ASN A 60 -6.99 6.02 9.38
N VAL A 61 -6.41 7.19 9.63
CA VAL A 61 -5.66 7.48 10.87
C VAL A 61 -6.34 8.59 11.66
N ASP A 62 -6.68 8.30 12.91
CA ASP A 62 -7.13 9.30 13.89
C ASP A 62 -5.96 9.70 14.80
N LYS A 63 -5.54 10.97 14.66
CA LYS A 63 -4.34 11.52 15.32
C LYS A 63 -4.68 12.23 16.63
N SER A 64 -5.94 12.29 17.07
CA SER A 64 -6.33 13.09 18.24
C SER A 64 -7.35 12.38 19.14
N ALA A 65 -7.13 12.46 20.45
CA ALA A 65 -8.11 11.98 21.42
C ALA A 65 -9.39 12.84 21.39
N PRO A 66 -10.59 12.25 21.65
CA PRO A 66 -10.82 10.82 21.85
C PRO A 66 -10.74 10.04 20.53
N TYR A 67 -10.01 8.91 20.54
CA TYR A 67 -9.68 8.15 19.34
C TYR A 67 -10.79 7.19 18.86
N LEU A 68 -10.93 7.07 17.52
CA LEU A 68 -11.81 6.15 16.80
C LEU A 68 -13.28 6.28 17.22
N ASN A 69 -13.86 7.46 17.02
CA ASN A 69 -15.27 7.72 17.34
C ASN A 69 -16.14 7.71 16.07
N PRO A 70 -17.03 6.72 15.89
CA PRO A 70 -17.91 6.68 14.73
C PRO A 70 -18.77 7.96 14.60
N GLY A 71 -18.86 8.49 13.38
CA GLY A 71 -19.64 9.70 13.08
C GLY A 71 -18.93 11.03 13.36
N ASP A 72 -17.62 11.00 13.60
CA ASP A 72 -16.75 12.18 13.70
C ASP A 72 -16.38 12.78 12.32
N GLY A 73 -16.70 12.11 11.20
CA GLY A 73 -16.28 12.49 9.86
C GLY A 73 -14.85 12.07 9.51
N LEU A 74 -14.27 11.15 10.29
CA LEU A 74 -12.93 10.58 10.10
C LEU A 74 -12.98 9.04 10.20
N THR A 75 -13.45 8.51 11.32
CA THR A 75 -13.49 7.08 11.64
C THR A 75 -14.37 6.31 10.67
N VAL A 76 -13.82 5.25 10.06
CA VAL A 76 -14.57 4.35 9.16
C VAL A 76 -15.83 3.80 9.84
N THR A 77 -16.94 3.86 9.12
CA THR A 77 -18.24 3.27 9.45
C THR A 77 -18.58 2.12 8.50
N ASP A 78 -19.72 1.46 8.72
CA ASP A 78 -20.26 0.47 7.78
C ASP A 78 -20.40 1.01 6.35
N ARG A 79 -20.90 2.26 6.20
CA ARG A 79 -21.10 2.90 4.89
C ARG A 79 -19.78 3.18 4.18
N ASP A 80 -18.76 3.56 4.94
CA ASP A 80 -17.41 3.76 4.43
C ASP A 80 -16.81 2.44 3.96
N ALA A 81 -16.96 1.39 4.76
CA ALA A 81 -16.47 0.06 4.42
C ALA A 81 -17.19 -0.51 3.17
N ASP A 82 -18.50 -0.26 3.02
CA ASP A 82 -19.26 -0.60 1.80
C ASP A 82 -18.73 0.17 0.58
N LEU A 83 -18.45 1.47 0.72
CA LEU A 83 -17.88 2.29 -0.36
C LEU A 83 -16.49 1.81 -0.77
N LEU A 84 -15.60 1.56 0.20
CA LEU A 84 -14.26 1.05 -0.08
C LEU A 84 -14.33 -0.31 -0.80
N ALA A 85 -15.24 -1.19 -0.35
CA ALA A 85 -15.44 -2.48 -0.99
C ALA A 85 -16.02 -2.35 -2.41
N GLN A 86 -16.95 -1.43 -2.62
CA GLN A 86 -17.46 -1.08 -3.95
C GLN A 86 -16.31 -0.67 -4.87
N HIS A 87 -15.38 0.17 -4.41
CA HIS A 87 -14.21 0.57 -5.20
C HIS A 87 -13.06 -0.44 -5.20
N GLY A 88 -13.33 -1.68 -4.80
CA GLY A 88 -12.34 -2.73 -4.99
C GLY A 88 -11.23 -2.75 -3.98
N PHE A 89 -11.16 -1.77 -3.09
CA PHE A 89 -10.17 -1.77 -2.03
C PHE A 89 -10.37 -2.99 -1.14
N ASN A 90 -9.26 -3.62 -0.77
CA ASN A 90 -9.21 -4.81 0.07
C ASN A 90 -8.21 -4.66 1.22
N THR A 91 -7.67 -3.45 1.45
CA THR A 91 -6.93 -3.14 2.67
C THR A 91 -7.23 -1.75 3.22
N VAL A 92 -7.12 -1.61 4.55
CA VAL A 92 -7.07 -0.33 5.25
C VAL A 92 -5.90 -0.35 6.23
N ARG A 93 -5.06 0.68 6.17
CA ARG A 93 -4.09 1.00 7.22
C ARG A 93 -4.79 1.84 8.28
N LEU A 94 -5.16 1.20 9.38
CA LEU A 94 -5.91 1.80 10.48
C LEU A 94 -4.93 2.33 11.52
N GLY A 95 -4.93 3.64 11.70
CA GLY A 95 -4.07 4.30 12.67
C GLY A 95 -4.46 3.94 14.09
N VAL A 96 -3.49 3.41 14.82
CA VAL A 96 -3.45 3.33 16.27
C VAL A 96 -2.30 4.18 16.79
N SER A 97 -2.20 4.42 18.09
CA SER A 97 -1.06 5.15 18.64
C SER A 97 -0.71 4.67 20.03
N PHE A 98 0.55 4.82 20.41
CA PHE A 98 0.98 4.53 21.78
C PHE A 98 0.21 5.38 22.81
N ASP A 99 -0.08 6.65 22.50
CA ASP A 99 -0.89 7.53 23.36
C ASP A 99 -2.32 7.02 23.52
N GLY A 100 -2.94 6.51 22.45
CA GLY A 100 -4.25 5.86 22.54
C GLY A 100 -4.22 4.54 23.30
N LEU A 101 -3.21 3.70 23.08
CA LEU A 101 -3.09 2.38 23.71
C LEU A 101 -2.76 2.45 25.21
N MET A 102 -1.93 3.41 25.61
CA MET A 102 -1.47 3.58 26.99
C MET A 102 -1.41 5.08 27.37
N PRO A 103 -2.57 5.75 27.52
CA PRO A 103 -2.65 7.20 27.77
C PRO A 103 -2.09 7.60 29.14
N GLU A 104 -2.08 6.68 30.10
CA GLU A 104 -1.43 6.83 31.40
C GLU A 104 -0.37 5.74 31.57
N ARG A 105 0.74 6.08 32.25
CA ARG A 105 1.84 5.14 32.50
C ARG A 105 1.32 3.82 33.09
N ASP A 106 1.68 2.71 32.44
CA ASP A 106 1.34 1.34 32.83
C ASP A 106 -0.18 1.03 32.86
N ARG A 107 -1.00 1.81 32.14
CA ARG A 107 -2.44 1.61 32.05
C ARG A 107 -2.88 1.53 30.59
N ILE A 108 -3.15 0.30 30.15
CA ILE A 108 -3.74 0.03 28.84
C ILE A 108 -5.19 0.53 28.83
N ASP A 109 -5.59 1.22 27.76
CA ASP A 109 -6.99 1.59 27.52
C ASP A 109 -7.72 0.44 26.80
N ASP A 110 -8.33 -0.45 27.59
CA ASP A 110 -9.13 -1.55 27.07
C ASP A 110 -10.33 -1.06 26.22
N ALA A 111 -10.90 0.12 26.53
CA ALA A 111 -12.02 0.65 25.76
C ALA A 111 -11.57 1.11 24.36
N TYR A 112 -10.35 1.63 24.23
CA TYR A 112 -9.76 1.92 22.93
C TYR A 112 -9.45 0.64 22.14
N LEU A 113 -8.91 -0.39 22.80
CA LEU A 113 -8.72 -1.72 22.21
C LEU A 113 -10.02 -2.34 21.69
N GLU A 114 -11.15 -2.17 22.40
CA GLU A 114 -12.47 -2.58 21.90
C GLU A 114 -12.90 -1.80 20.65
N ARG A 115 -12.65 -0.48 20.59
CA ARG A 115 -12.98 0.32 19.40
C ARG A 115 -12.15 -0.11 18.19
N ILE A 116 -10.85 -0.34 18.36
CA ILE A 116 -9.98 -0.89 17.30
C ILE A 116 -10.54 -2.23 16.79
N ALA A 117 -10.82 -3.16 17.71
CA ALA A 117 -11.36 -4.47 17.35
C ALA A 117 -12.71 -4.39 16.62
N GLY A 118 -13.59 -3.47 17.01
CA GLY A 118 -14.86 -3.23 16.33
C GLY A 118 -14.68 -2.71 14.90
N THR A 119 -13.80 -1.74 14.69
CA THR A 119 -13.47 -1.23 13.34
C THR A 119 -12.86 -2.32 12.46
N VAL A 120 -11.98 -3.16 13.03
CA VAL A 120 -11.44 -4.35 12.34
C VAL A 120 -12.57 -5.28 11.88
N ASP A 121 -13.55 -5.56 12.74
CA ASP A 121 -14.66 -6.46 12.40
C ASP A 121 -15.56 -5.88 11.29
N VAL A 122 -15.82 -4.56 11.32
CA VAL A 122 -16.58 -3.84 10.28
C VAL A 122 -15.92 -3.98 8.91
N LEU A 123 -14.59 -3.82 8.84
CA LEU A 123 -13.79 -3.92 7.62
C LEU A 123 -13.66 -5.37 7.14
N ALA A 124 -13.33 -6.29 8.06
CA ALA A 124 -13.14 -7.70 7.76
C ALA A 124 -14.39 -8.37 7.17
N ALA A 125 -15.58 -7.98 7.65
CA ALA A 125 -16.86 -8.46 7.15
C ALA A 125 -17.08 -8.16 5.65
N ARG A 126 -16.36 -7.18 5.10
CA ARG A 126 -16.41 -6.76 3.68
C ARG A 126 -15.18 -7.18 2.88
N GLY A 127 -14.38 -8.11 3.42
CA GLY A 127 -13.17 -8.60 2.75
C GLY A 127 -12.03 -7.59 2.75
N ILE A 128 -12.01 -6.65 3.69
CA ILE A 128 -10.94 -5.64 3.81
C ILE A 128 -9.98 -6.07 4.93
N HIS A 129 -8.71 -6.24 4.58
CA HIS A 129 -7.62 -6.55 5.49
C HIS A 129 -7.12 -5.29 6.20
N VAL A 130 -6.90 -5.36 7.51
CA VAL A 130 -6.51 -4.22 8.35
C VAL A 130 -5.07 -4.36 8.79
N LEU A 131 -4.25 -3.38 8.39
CA LEU A 131 -2.92 -3.16 8.96
C LEU A 131 -3.09 -2.19 10.13
N LEU A 132 -2.67 -2.59 11.33
CA LEU A 132 -2.72 -1.75 12.53
C LEU A 132 -1.43 -0.95 12.62
N ASP A 133 -1.50 0.33 12.30
CA ASP A 133 -0.36 1.24 12.22
C ASP A 133 -0.14 1.97 13.54
N ASN A 134 0.98 1.70 14.22
CA ASN A 134 1.38 2.52 15.37
C ASN A 134 1.91 3.88 14.92
N HIS A 135 0.97 4.80 14.73
CA HIS A 135 1.18 6.09 14.10
C HIS A 135 1.82 7.12 15.04
N GLN A 136 2.66 7.97 14.46
CA GLN A 136 3.19 9.19 15.08
C GLN A 136 3.56 10.21 14.01
N ASP A 137 3.44 11.50 14.32
CA ASP A 137 4.14 12.57 13.62
C ASP A 137 4.75 13.50 14.66
N GLY A 138 6.01 13.90 14.46
CA GLY A 138 6.66 14.83 15.38
C GLY A 138 6.74 14.30 16.81
N LEU A 139 6.86 12.97 16.95
CA LEU A 139 7.01 12.19 18.19
C LEU A 139 5.80 12.22 19.14
N SER A 140 5.31 13.40 19.52
CA SER A 140 4.31 13.56 20.58
C SER A 140 3.60 14.91 20.50
N SER A 141 2.44 15.00 21.16
CA SER A 141 1.70 16.25 21.37
C SER A 141 2.53 17.33 22.08
N ILE A 142 3.61 16.96 22.77
CA ILE A 142 4.62 17.87 23.34
C ILE A 142 5.14 18.89 22.31
N TRP A 143 5.30 18.48 21.04
CA TRP A 143 5.77 19.34 19.95
C TRP A 143 4.66 19.67 18.94
N GLY A 144 3.39 19.55 19.35
CA GLY A 144 2.25 19.73 18.45
C GLY A 144 2.04 18.58 17.46
N GLY A 145 2.72 17.45 17.68
CA GLY A 145 2.56 16.21 16.94
C GLY A 145 1.57 15.25 17.58
N ASN A 146 1.76 13.95 17.33
CA ASN A 146 0.96 12.85 17.90
C ASN A 146 1.82 11.57 18.03
N GLY A 147 1.28 10.53 18.66
CA GLY A 147 1.90 9.21 18.70
C GLY A 147 2.32 8.75 20.08
N PHE A 148 3.45 9.25 20.59
CA PHE A 148 3.92 8.89 21.93
C PHE A 148 3.19 9.70 23.01
N PRO A 149 2.75 9.05 24.11
CA PRO A 149 2.11 9.76 25.20
C PRO A 149 3.11 10.67 25.92
N ALA A 150 2.67 11.86 26.31
CA ALA A 150 3.54 12.86 26.92
C ALA A 150 4.24 12.39 28.21
N TRP A 151 3.69 11.39 28.91
CA TRP A 151 4.29 10.82 30.12
C TRP A 151 5.52 9.94 29.82
N SER A 152 5.65 9.44 28.58
CA SER A 152 6.71 8.51 28.17
C SER A 152 8.01 9.20 27.76
N ILE A 153 7.96 10.49 27.42
CA ILE A 153 9.10 11.29 26.98
C ILE A 153 9.40 12.36 28.05
N GLU A 154 10.66 12.57 28.40
CA GLU A 154 11.11 13.61 29.35
C GLU A 154 11.48 14.92 28.63
N ALA A 155 12.12 14.85 27.46
CA ALA A 155 12.47 16.03 26.65
C ALA A 155 11.27 16.96 26.41
N ARG A 156 11.51 18.28 26.48
CA ARG A 156 10.50 19.33 26.27
C ARG A 156 11.09 20.47 25.41
N PRO A 157 10.25 21.16 24.61
CA PRO A 157 10.63 22.40 23.95
C PRO A 157 11.21 23.41 24.94
N LEU A 158 12.30 24.07 24.57
CA LEU A 158 12.85 25.15 25.39
C LEU A 158 11.97 26.41 25.28
N PRO A 159 11.89 27.24 26.33
CA PRO A 159 11.24 28.55 26.22
C PRO A 159 11.81 29.37 25.06
N GLY A 160 10.96 29.70 24.08
CA GLY A 160 11.35 30.48 22.89
C GLY A 160 12.01 29.68 21.76
N GLU A 161 12.12 28.35 21.87
CA GLU A 161 12.50 27.51 20.73
C GLU A 161 11.43 27.58 19.63
N PRO A 162 11.79 27.93 18.38
CA PRO A 162 10.83 27.95 17.28
C PRO A 162 10.30 26.55 17.00
N ASN A 163 8.97 26.41 16.95
CA ASN A 163 8.31 25.21 16.43
C ASN A 163 7.67 25.54 15.08
N PRO A 164 8.26 25.09 13.96
CA PRO A 164 7.72 25.38 12.63
C PRO A 164 6.53 24.48 12.25
N GLY A 165 6.11 23.55 13.11
CA GLY A 165 5.08 22.56 12.80
C GLY A 165 5.57 21.45 11.86
N PHE A 166 4.69 20.52 11.52
CA PHE A 166 4.99 19.46 10.57
C PHE A 166 5.25 20.02 9.16
N PRO A 167 6.20 19.46 8.39
CA PRO A 167 7.15 18.39 8.76
C PRO A 167 8.45 18.92 9.38
N MET A 168 8.60 20.23 9.51
CA MET A 168 9.88 20.86 9.90
C MET A 168 10.20 20.74 11.40
N ASN A 169 9.22 20.37 12.22
CA ASN A 169 9.40 20.14 13.65
C ASN A 169 10.37 18.99 13.96
N TYR A 170 10.58 18.03 13.05
CA TYR A 170 11.63 17.01 13.13
C TYR A 170 13.06 17.59 13.23
N LEU A 171 13.27 18.84 12.83
CA LEU A 171 14.56 19.53 12.94
C LEU A 171 14.74 20.28 14.28
N MET A 172 13.74 20.29 15.15
CA MET A 172 13.86 20.95 16.47
C MET A 172 14.87 20.19 17.34
N PRO A 173 15.88 20.88 17.93
CA PRO A 173 16.85 20.24 18.82
C PRO A 173 16.19 19.44 19.95
N THR A 174 15.14 19.96 20.59
CA THR A 174 14.50 19.25 21.71
C THR A 174 13.70 18.04 21.27
N MET A 175 13.10 18.05 20.07
CA MET A 175 12.44 16.87 19.52
C MET A 175 13.46 15.76 19.25
N ASN A 176 14.64 16.12 18.74
CA ASN A 176 15.72 15.17 18.50
C ASN A 176 16.22 14.51 19.79
N LEU A 177 16.24 15.24 20.92
CA LEU A 177 16.49 14.65 22.24
C LEU A 177 15.40 13.65 22.66
N GLY A 178 14.13 13.92 22.34
CA GLY A 178 13.05 12.97 22.59
C GLY A 178 13.21 11.67 21.80
N TRP A 179 13.60 11.75 20.53
CA TRP A 179 13.94 10.57 19.72
C TRP A 179 15.16 9.83 20.27
N ASP A 180 16.16 10.53 20.79
CA ASP A 180 17.30 9.90 21.45
C ASP A 180 16.85 9.09 22.69
N GLU A 181 15.89 9.58 23.47
CA GLU A 181 15.29 8.84 24.59
C GLU A 181 14.62 7.54 24.12
N VAL A 182 13.84 7.58 23.03
CA VAL A 182 13.23 6.39 22.42
C VAL A 182 14.31 5.37 22.07
N TRP A 183 15.31 5.75 21.28
CA TRP A 183 16.29 4.80 20.76
C TRP A 183 17.27 4.30 21.82
N ASN A 184 17.58 5.13 22.83
CA ASN A 184 18.37 4.69 23.99
C ASN A 184 17.53 3.88 24.99
N ASN A 185 16.22 3.78 24.76
CA ASN A 185 15.26 3.24 25.72
C ASN A 185 15.40 3.91 27.10
N SER A 186 15.71 5.21 27.11
CA SER A 186 15.72 6.02 28.32
C SER A 186 14.33 5.92 28.96
N HIS A 187 14.27 5.83 30.29
CA HIS A 187 13.01 5.75 31.03
C HIS A 187 12.08 4.57 30.63
N GLY A 188 12.59 3.58 29.88
CA GLY A 188 11.82 2.41 29.44
C GLY A 188 10.85 2.67 28.29
N VAL A 189 11.05 3.69 27.46
CA VAL A 189 10.09 4.07 26.39
C VAL A 189 9.71 2.90 25.49
N LEU A 190 10.70 2.16 24.96
CA LEU A 190 10.45 1.00 24.10
C LEU A 190 9.92 -0.21 24.88
N ASP A 191 10.20 -0.31 26.19
CA ASP A 191 9.58 -1.35 27.03
C ASP A 191 8.07 -1.12 27.15
N HIS A 192 7.66 0.11 27.48
CA HIS A 192 6.25 0.44 27.60
C HIS A 192 5.52 0.37 26.25
N LEU A 193 6.16 0.83 25.15
CA LEU A 193 5.61 0.64 23.81
C LEU A 193 5.45 -0.84 23.48
N GLY A 194 6.44 -1.68 23.81
CA GLY A 194 6.34 -3.13 23.66
C GLY A 194 5.15 -3.73 24.42
N VAL A 195 4.89 -3.29 25.65
CA VAL A 195 3.70 -3.69 26.42
C VAL A 195 2.40 -3.25 25.73
N ALA A 196 2.33 -2.02 25.22
CA ALA A 196 1.16 -1.52 24.50
C ALA A 196 0.88 -2.31 23.21
N LEU A 197 1.91 -2.54 22.38
CA LEU A 197 1.79 -3.34 21.16
C LEU A 197 1.49 -4.80 21.46
N GLY A 198 2.01 -5.36 22.55
CA GLY A 198 1.65 -6.69 23.03
C GLY A 198 0.16 -6.80 23.42
N ALA A 199 -0.38 -5.79 24.10
CA ALA A 199 -1.81 -5.74 24.44
C ALA A 199 -2.69 -5.65 23.18
N LEU A 200 -2.30 -4.83 22.20
CA LEU A 200 -2.94 -4.76 20.89
C LEU A 200 -2.91 -6.13 20.17
N ALA A 201 -1.74 -6.76 20.11
CA ALA A 201 -1.53 -8.06 19.48
C ALA A 201 -2.39 -9.17 20.12
N ALA A 202 -2.50 -9.17 21.46
CA ALA A 202 -3.37 -10.08 22.19
C ALA A 202 -4.85 -9.83 21.85
N LYS A 203 -5.27 -8.56 21.78
CA LYS A 203 -6.66 -8.18 21.49
C LYS A 203 -7.12 -8.66 20.11
N VAL A 204 -6.23 -8.60 19.11
CA VAL A 204 -6.57 -8.97 17.73
C VAL A 204 -6.21 -10.41 17.35
N ASN A 205 -5.70 -11.21 18.30
CA ASN A 205 -5.32 -12.58 18.03
C ASN A 205 -6.50 -13.42 17.52
N GLY A 206 -6.30 -14.10 16.39
CA GLY A 206 -7.33 -14.91 15.72
C GLY A 206 -8.37 -14.12 14.92
N LYS A 207 -8.26 -12.78 14.82
CA LYS A 207 -9.12 -11.99 13.93
C LYS A 207 -8.64 -12.14 12.47
N PRO A 208 -9.42 -12.76 11.57
CA PRO A 208 -8.94 -13.09 10.24
C PRO A 208 -8.72 -11.87 9.35
N GLY A 209 -9.40 -10.75 9.63
CA GLY A 209 -9.18 -9.50 8.89
C GLY A 209 -7.92 -8.74 9.25
N VAL A 210 -7.12 -9.17 10.23
CA VAL A 210 -5.87 -8.46 10.57
C VAL A 210 -4.72 -9.00 9.74
N MET A 211 -4.19 -8.16 8.85
CA MET A 211 -3.01 -8.51 8.05
C MET A 211 -1.69 -8.27 8.78
N GLY A 212 -1.67 -7.44 9.82
CA GLY A 212 -0.46 -7.24 10.61
C GLY A 212 -0.51 -6.06 11.58
N ILE A 213 0.60 -5.88 12.28
CA ILE A 213 0.89 -4.70 13.10
C ILE A 213 2.17 -4.05 12.56
N GLU A 214 2.08 -2.77 12.21
CA GLU A 214 3.23 -1.94 11.89
C GLU A 214 3.76 -1.26 13.15
N LEU A 215 5.05 -1.45 13.40
CA LEU A 215 5.62 -1.21 14.71
C LEU A 215 5.74 0.27 15.05
N LEU A 216 6.02 1.11 14.05
CA LEU A 216 6.20 2.54 14.24
C LEU A 216 6.20 3.27 12.89
N ASN A 217 5.29 4.23 12.75
CA ASN A 217 5.26 5.14 11.61
C ASN A 217 6.47 6.08 11.58
N GLU A 218 7.11 6.19 10.42
CA GLU A 218 8.15 7.17 10.09
C GLU A 218 9.25 7.36 11.17
N PRO A 219 10.00 6.30 11.53
CA PRO A 219 10.95 6.37 12.64
C PRO A 219 12.13 7.30 12.32
N TRP A 220 12.22 8.41 13.06
CA TRP A 220 13.25 9.43 12.88
C TRP A 220 14.52 9.14 13.70
N PRO A 221 15.75 9.31 13.15
CA PRO A 221 16.97 8.95 13.86
C PRO A 221 17.31 9.72 15.14
N GLY A 222 16.67 10.88 15.36
CA GLY A 222 17.01 11.79 16.45
C GLY A 222 18.27 12.59 16.16
N SER A 223 19.00 13.00 17.19
CA SER A 223 20.20 13.84 17.06
C SER A 223 21.23 13.38 16.02
N PRO A 224 21.45 12.06 15.76
CA PRO A 224 22.40 11.63 14.73
C PRO A 224 21.86 11.64 13.29
N PHE A 225 20.69 12.20 12.98
CA PHE A 225 20.08 12.11 11.64
C PHE A 225 21.01 12.56 10.50
N LEU A 226 21.88 13.53 10.72
CA LEU A 226 22.85 13.98 9.70
C LEU A 226 23.84 12.89 9.28
N THR A 227 24.07 11.87 10.12
CA THR A 227 24.91 10.72 9.76
C THR A 227 24.29 9.84 8.69
N CYS A 228 22.99 9.97 8.44
CA CYS A 228 22.28 9.25 7.38
C CYS A 228 22.53 9.84 6.00
N PHE A 229 23.04 11.08 5.92
CA PHE A 229 23.27 11.75 4.65
C PHE A 229 24.75 11.72 4.23
N PRO A 230 25.05 11.49 2.93
CA PRO A 230 24.12 11.29 1.82
C PRO A 230 23.87 9.80 1.45
N ASN A 231 24.34 8.83 2.24
CA ASN A 231 24.43 7.42 1.82
C ASN A 231 23.85 6.41 2.82
N GLY A 232 22.92 6.84 3.68
CA GLY A 232 22.37 6.02 4.76
C GLY A 232 23.29 5.97 6.00
N CYS A 233 22.74 5.46 7.10
CA CYS A 233 23.38 5.42 8.42
C CYS A 233 23.38 3.99 9.01
N PRO A 234 24.30 3.10 8.59
CA PRO A 234 24.31 1.70 9.03
C PRO A 234 24.38 1.51 10.55
N ASP A 235 25.07 2.41 11.27
CA ASP A 235 25.16 2.35 12.73
C ASP A 235 23.83 2.68 13.41
N PHE A 236 23.08 3.65 12.87
CA PHE A 236 21.72 3.92 13.34
C PHE A 236 20.78 2.77 12.97
N ASP A 237 20.82 2.28 11.72
CA ASP A 237 19.98 1.15 11.29
C ASP A 237 20.22 -0.12 12.11
N ARG A 238 21.45 -0.37 12.59
CA ARG A 238 21.72 -1.47 13.53
C ARG A 238 20.95 -1.29 14.85
N LYS A 239 20.95 -0.08 15.40
CA LYS A 239 20.25 0.27 16.64
C LYS A 239 18.73 0.23 16.44
N TYR A 240 18.25 0.80 15.34
CA TYR A 240 16.85 0.78 14.94
C TYR A 240 16.34 -0.65 14.73
N GLN A 241 17.06 -1.48 13.98
CA GLN A 241 16.69 -2.88 13.76
C GLN A 241 16.62 -3.68 15.07
N ALA A 242 17.53 -3.42 16.02
CA ALA A 242 17.46 -4.03 17.34
C ALA A 242 16.22 -3.58 18.14
N ALA A 243 15.80 -2.32 18.00
CA ALA A 243 14.57 -1.82 18.59
C ALA A 243 13.32 -2.47 17.95
N MET A 244 13.28 -2.60 16.62
CA MET A 244 12.20 -3.28 15.92
C MET A 244 12.11 -4.76 16.29
N GLN A 245 13.26 -5.44 16.43
CA GLN A 245 13.29 -6.81 16.93
C GLN A 245 12.73 -6.91 18.36
N LYS A 246 13.12 -6.00 19.26
CA LYS A 246 12.60 -5.98 20.63
C LYS A 246 11.06 -5.83 20.65
N LEU A 247 10.51 -4.89 19.87
CA LEU A 247 9.06 -4.71 19.78
C LEU A 247 8.37 -5.92 19.14
N THR A 248 8.99 -6.52 18.12
CA THR A 248 8.53 -7.78 17.52
C THR A 248 8.45 -8.88 18.56
N ASP A 249 9.46 -9.03 19.43
CA ASP A 249 9.46 -10.06 20.48
C ASP A 249 8.29 -9.87 21.47
N HIS A 250 7.95 -8.63 21.80
CA HIS A 250 6.77 -8.31 22.61
C HIS A 250 5.46 -8.70 21.90
N VAL A 251 5.32 -8.36 20.61
CA VAL A 251 4.16 -8.75 19.80
C VAL A 251 4.05 -10.28 19.72
N ARG A 252 5.15 -10.97 19.44
CA ARG A 252 5.22 -12.44 19.32
C ARG A 252 4.86 -13.15 20.62
N ALA A 253 5.24 -12.59 21.77
CA ALA A 253 4.88 -13.14 23.08
C ALA A 253 3.36 -13.17 23.32
N ALA A 254 2.61 -12.23 22.73
CA ALA A 254 1.16 -12.13 22.84
C ALA A 254 0.41 -12.79 21.66
N ASN A 255 0.98 -12.73 20.46
CA ASN A 255 0.43 -13.26 19.23
C ASN A 255 1.56 -13.81 18.34
N PRO A 256 1.79 -15.13 18.36
CA PRO A 256 2.96 -15.72 17.72
C PRO A 256 2.91 -15.70 16.19
N THR A 257 1.75 -15.42 15.58
CA THR A 257 1.54 -15.61 14.14
C THR A 257 1.20 -14.35 13.36
N VAL A 258 0.74 -13.26 14.00
CA VAL A 258 0.35 -12.03 13.29
C VAL A 258 1.54 -11.42 12.52
N PRO A 259 1.45 -11.12 11.21
CA PRO A 259 2.57 -10.49 10.52
C PRO A 259 2.96 -9.15 11.15
N VAL A 260 4.26 -8.82 11.12
CA VAL A 260 4.79 -7.58 11.68
C VAL A 260 5.44 -6.77 10.56
N PHE A 261 5.08 -5.49 10.49
CA PHE A 261 5.49 -4.59 9.42
C PHE A 261 6.59 -3.66 9.94
N TRP A 262 7.72 -3.64 9.24
CA TRP A 262 8.89 -2.81 9.57
C TRP A 262 9.09 -1.77 8.48
N GLU A 263 8.96 -0.50 8.86
CA GLU A 263 9.36 0.62 8.01
C GLU A 263 10.89 0.73 7.93
N PRO A 264 11.46 1.34 6.88
CA PRO A 264 12.80 1.90 6.96
C PRO A 264 12.80 3.09 7.94
N ASN A 265 13.97 3.50 8.45
CA ASN A 265 14.03 4.81 9.10
C ASN A 265 13.67 5.92 8.09
N VAL A 266 12.99 6.97 8.55
CA VAL A 266 12.31 7.92 7.65
C VAL A 266 13.25 8.82 6.85
N THR A 267 14.57 8.77 7.07
CA THR A 267 15.51 9.41 6.12
C THR A 267 15.39 8.81 4.71
N TRP A 268 14.75 7.64 4.60
CA TRP A 268 14.16 7.08 3.38
C TRP A 268 13.38 8.10 2.55
N ASN A 269 12.48 8.88 3.17
CA ASN A 269 11.68 9.90 2.49
C ASN A 269 12.53 11.09 2.00
N GLN A 270 13.81 11.14 2.37
CA GLN A 270 14.81 12.06 1.84
C GLN A 270 15.85 11.34 0.98
N MET A 271 15.44 10.24 0.33
CA MET A 271 16.17 9.45 -0.66
C MET A 271 17.26 8.53 -0.10
N MET A 272 17.46 8.49 1.22
CA MET A 272 18.54 7.69 1.81
C MET A 272 18.21 6.18 1.76
N PRO A 273 19.20 5.31 1.47
CA PRO A 273 18.98 3.87 1.49
C PRO A 273 18.85 3.35 2.92
N THR A 274 18.02 2.32 3.09
CA THR A 274 17.96 1.54 4.33
C THR A 274 19.08 0.48 4.38
N ASN A 275 19.65 0.26 5.56
CA ASN A 275 20.59 -0.82 5.86
C ASN A 275 19.96 -1.95 6.70
N LEU A 276 18.63 -2.04 6.80
CA LEU A 276 17.98 -3.21 7.43
C LEU A 276 18.36 -4.51 6.72
N ALA A 277 18.60 -5.60 7.45
CA ALA A 277 18.94 -6.91 6.84
C ALA A 277 20.18 -6.90 5.91
N ASN A 278 21.23 -6.17 6.29
CA ASN A 278 22.46 -5.99 5.52
C ASN A 278 23.72 -6.48 6.28
N PRO A 279 23.92 -7.81 6.41
CA PRO A 279 25.05 -8.36 7.15
C PRO A 279 26.40 -8.03 6.48
N PRO A 280 27.47 -7.75 7.27
CA PRO A 280 27.53 -7.80 8.73
C PRO A 280 27.12 -6.50 9.43
N ALA A 281 26.74 -5.45 8.68
CA ALA A 281 26.43 -4.15 9.27
C ALA A 281 25.19 -4.20 10.17
N THR A 282 24.17 -4.94 9.74
CA THR A 282 22.97 -5.26 10.51
C THR A 282 22.65 -6.76 10.39
N PRO A 283 21.97 -7.38 11.37
CA PRO A 283 21.63 -8.80 11.29
C PRO A 283 20.67 -9.11 10.13
N ALA A 284 20.71 -10.32 9.58
CA ALA A 284 19.61 -10.80 8.74
C ALA A 284 18.29 -10.86 9.54
N ILE A 285 17.16 -10.71 8.88
CA ILE A 285 15.83 -10.90 9.50
C ILE A 285 15.59 -12.40 9.60
N GLY A 286 15.43 -12.90 10.83
CA GLY A 286 15.21 -14.33 11.10
C GLY A 286 13.75 -14.71 11.35
N ASP A 287 12.87 -13.74 11.61
CA ASP A 287 11.45 -13.97 11.79
C ASP A 287 10.79 -14.13 10.40
N PRO A 288 10.05 -15.23 10.16
CA PRO A 288 9.51 -15.52 8.84
C PRO A 288 8.38 -14.56 8.45
N ASN A 289 7.64 -14.00 9.40
CA ASN A 289 6.42 -13.21 9.17
C ASN A 289 6.67 -11.70 9.32
N ILE A 290 7.77 -11.23 8.75
CA ILE A 290 8.08 -9.79 8.63
C ILE A 290 7.73 -9.31 7.22
N VAL A 291 7.16 -8.11 7.14
CA VAL A 291 6.85 -7.41 5.88
C VAL A 291 7.55 -6.05 5.90
N PHE A 292 8.14 -5.66 4.77
CA PHE A 292 8.72 -4.33 4.62
C PHE A 292 7.64 -3.30 4.28
N ALA A 293 7.67 -2.15 4.95
CA ALA A 293 6.63 -1.13 4.90
C ALA A 293 7.19 0.26 4.53
N PRO A 294 7.67 0.49 3.30
CA PRO A 294 8.18 1.81 2.90
C PRO A 294 7.04 2.78 2.56
N HIS A 295 7.33 4.08 2.67
CA HIS A 295 6.55 5.14 2.07
C HIS A 295 7.11 5.52 0.68
N ASP A 296 6.27 6.09 -0.19
CA ASP A 296 6.67 6.58 -1.52
C ASP A 296 6.10 7.97 -1.81
N TYR A 297 6.64 8.98 -1.12
CA TYR A 297 6.28 10.38 -1.35
C TYR A 297 7.19 11.06 -2.38
N CYS A 298 6.61 11.99 -3.15
CA CYS A 298 7.38 12.98 -3.90
C CYS A 298 7.75 14.18 -3.03
N ILE A 299 9.05 14.40 -2.77
CA ILE A 299 9.53 15.52 -1.93
C ILE A 299 9.00 16.89 -2.43
N PRO A 300 9.19 17.29 -3.71
CA PRO A 300 8.61 18.52 -4.23
C PRO A 300 7.10 18.68 -4.04
N SER A 301 6.33 17.58 -4.14
CA SER A 301 4.88 17.63 -3.93
C SER A 301 4.55 17.93 -2.47
N GLN A 302 5.15 17.20 -1.52
CA GLN A 302 4.98 17.47 -0.08
C GLN A 302 5.45 18.89 0.28
N LEU A 303 6.57 19.35 -0.28
CA LEU A 303 7.05 20.72 -0.07
C LEU A 303 6.06 21.78 -0.58
N ALA A 304 5.36 21.54 -1.70
CA ALA A 304 4.31 22.43 -2.17
C ALA A 304 3.10 22.43 -1.23
N ILE A 305 2.68 21.26 -0.74
CA ILE A 305 1.54 21.09 0.17
C ILE A 305 1.78 21.77 1.52
N TYR A 306 2.94 21.54 2.16
CA TYR A 306 3.18 21.96 3.54
C TYR A 306 3.95 23.27 3.68
N LEU A 307 4.71 23.70 2.67
CA LEU A 307 5.58 24.87 2.72
C LEU A 307 5.29 25.91 1.63
N ASP A 308 4.22 25.70 0.85
CA ASP A 308 3.78 26.60 -0.24
C ASP A 308 4.91 26.88 -1.25
N LEU A 309 5.77 25.87 -1.50
CA LEU A 309 6.82 25.94 -2.50
C LEU A 309 6.27 25.72 -3.93
N PRO A 310 6.95 26.22 -4.97
CA PRO A 310 6.40 26.19 -6.33
C PRO A 310 6.12 24.78 -6.85
N GLU A 311 4.89 24.55 -7.33
CA GLU A 311 4.45 23.25 -7.87
C GLU A 311 5.28 22.77 -9.08
N ALA A 312 5.89 23.69 -9.83
CA ALA A 312 6.76 23.37 -10.96
C ALA A 312 7.97 22.49 -10.57
N LEU A 313 8.33 22.44 -9.29
CA LEU A 313 9.38 21.56 -8.77
C LEU A 313 9.00 20.07 -8.84
N ARG A 314 7.70 19.74 -8.99
CA ARG A 314 7.20 18.37 -9.19
C ARG A 314 7.76 17.70 -10.44
N ALA A 315 8.36 18.45 -11.38
CA ALA A 315 9.09 17.88 -12.52
C ALA A 315 10.25 16.94 -12.12
N GLY A 316 10.70 16.98 -10.85
CA GLY A 316 11.69 16.04 -10.31
C GLY A 316 11.11 14.78 -9.64
N CYS A 317 9.79 14.65 -9.50
CA CYS A 317 9.16 13.55 -8.76
C CYS A 317 9.55 12.18 -9.31
N ASP A 318 9.42 11.97 -10.63
CA ASP A 318 9.67 10.66 -11.25
C ASP A 318 11.07 10.13 -10.95
N LEU A 319 12.10 10.97 -11.13
CA LEU A 319 13.49 10.57 -10.85
C LEU A 319 13.72 10.26 -9.37
N GLN A 320 13.07 10.99 -8.47
CA GLN A 320 13.18 10.74 -7.04
C GLN A 320 12.43 9.47 -6.61
N GLN A 321 11.24 9.20 -7.15
CA GLN A 321 10.51 7.98 -6.84
C GLN A 321 11.18 6.75 -7.44
N ILE A 322 11.79 6.85 -8.63
CA ILE A 322 12.65 5.79 -9.19
C ILE A 322 13.77 5.40 -8.19
N ASN A 323 14.33 6.36 -7.46
CA ASN A 323 15.31 6.08 -6.42
C ASN A 323 14.71 5.28 -5.25
N THR A 324 13.50 5.64 -4.81
CA THR A 324 12.74 4.88 -3.79
C THR A 324 12.54 3.43 -4.22
N TRP A 325 12.03 3.20 -5.43
CA TRP A 325 11.77 1.87 -5.96
C TRP A 325 13.04 1.04 -6.17
N ARG A 326 14.16 1.66 -6.59
CA ARG A 326 15.46 0.99 -6.60
C ARG A 326 15.90 0.55 -5.20
N ASN A 327 15.65 1.36 -4.17
CA ASN A 327 15.98 0.98 -2.79
C ASN A 327 15.08 -0.17 -2.30
N ILE A 328 13.80 -0.21 -2.73
CA ILE A 328 12.89 -1.35 -2.48
C ILE A 328 13.45 -2.62 -3.12
N ASP A 329 13.91 -2.56 -4.36
CA ASP A 329 14.51 -3.70 -5.06
C ASP A 329 15.71 -4.24 -4.30
N VAL A 330 16.63 -3.36 -3.86
CA VAL A 330 17.83 -3.75 -3.11
C VAL A 330 17.49 -4.45 -1.79
N LEU A 331 16.49 -3.97 -1.04
CA LEU A 331 16.07 -4.65 0.18
C LEU A 331 15.39 -5.99 -0.14
N THR A 332 14.47 -6.00 -1.10
CA THR A 332 13.70 -7.19 -1.47
C THR A 332 14.64 -8.31 -1.95
N GLU A 333 15.69 -7.96 -2.70
CA GLU A 333 16.74 -8.88 -3.13
C GLU A 333 17.52 -9.51 -1.97
N ARG A 334 17.87 -8.72 -0.94
CA ARG A 334 18.70 -9.22 0.17
C ARG A 334 17.91 -9.91 1.29
N ALA A 335 16.68 -9.48 1.55
CA ALA A 335 15.88 -9.92 2.69
C ALA A 335 14.87 -11.02 2.34
N ASP A 336 14.45 -11.11 1.08
CA ASP A 336 13.46 -12.08 0.58
C ASP A 336 12.12 -12.09 1.36
N ILE A 337 11.66 -10.90 1.75
CA ILE A 337 10.39 -10.66 2.44
C ILE A 337 9.42 -9.86 1.56
N PRO A 338 8.10 -9.89 1.84
CA PRO A 338 7.13 -9.10 1.10
C PRO A 338 7.31 -7.61 1.36
N THR A 339 6.79 -6.78 0.45
CA THR A 339 6.71 -5.32 0.60
C THR A 339 5.27 -4.84 0.39
N VAL A 340 4.84 -3.87 1.19
CA VAL A 340 3.61 -3.10 0.97
C VAL A 340 3.97 -1.63 1.13
N VAL A 341 3.64 -0.78 0.14
CA VAL A 341 3.83 0.67 0.28
C VAL A 341 2.73 1.22 1.19
N THR A 342 3.07 1.51 2.45
CA THR A 342 2.07 1.82 3.48
C THR A 342 1.53 3.25 3.39
N GLU A 343 2.24 4.16 2.72
CA GLU A 343 1.76 5.51 2.42
C GLU A 343 2.33 6.10 1.12
N PHE A 344 1.48 6.83 0.39
CA PHE A 344 1.83 7.68 -0.76
C PHE A 344 0.66 8.61 -1.14
N GLY A 345 0.91 9.60 -2.00
CA GLY A 345 -0.12 10.37 -2.70
C GLY A 345 -0.47 11.72 -2.08
N ASP A 346 -1.08 11.73 -0.89
CA ASP A 346 -1.46 12.95 -0.14
C ASP A 346 -2.32 13.95 -0.96
N GLY A 347 -3.30 13.42 -1.68
CA GLY A 347 -4.23 14.24 -2.47
C GLY A 347 -3.72 14.75 -3.81
N ASP A 348 -2.42 14.62 -4.14
CA ASP A 348 -1.87 15.08 -5.42
C ASP A 348 -2.04 14.00 -6.51
N PRO A 349 -2.94 14.19 -7.51
CA PRO A 349 -3.16 13.19 -8.55
C PRO A 349 -1.97 13.07 -9.53
N THR A 350 -1.07 14.05 -9.57
CA THR A 350 0.02 14.11 -10.55
C THR A 350 1.15 13.13 -10.25
N VAL A 351 1.29 12.71 -8.99
CA VAL A 351 2.37 11.82 -8.53
C VAL A 351 1.96 10.34 -8.45
N LEU A 352 0.65 10.03 -8.53
CA LEU A 352 0.14 8.67 -8.32
C LEU A 352 0.62 7.68 -9.39
N ALA A 353 0.79 8.14 -10.63
CA ALA A 353 1.13 7.27 -11.76
C ALA A 353 2.46 6.53 -11.53
N SER A 354 3.46 7.22 -10.98
CA SER A 354 4.79 6.66 -10.71
C SER A 354 4.74 5.51 -9.70
N THR A 355 4.07 5.72 -8.56
CA THR A 355 3.86 4.70 -7.53
C THR A 355 3.06 3.52 -8.06
N LEU A 356 1.91 3.77 -8.71
CA LEU A 356 1.01 2.72 -9.19
C LEU A 356 1.65 1.85 -10.28
N ALA A 357 2.37 2.45 -11.23
CA ALA A 357 3.08 1.70 -12.27
C ALA A 357 4.22 0.86 -11.67
N SER A 358 5.04 1.45 -10.80
CA SER A 358 6.18 0.76 -10.18
C SER A 358 5.74 -0.38 -9.25
N ALA A 359 4.60 -0.21 -8.58
CA ALA A 359 3.96 -1.23 -7.75
C ALA A 359 3.44 -2.40 -8.60
N ASP A 360 2.72 -2.12 -9.70
CA ASP A 360 2.21 -3.15 -10.63
C ASP A 360 3.36 -3.96 -11.26
N GLU A 361 4.46 -3.30 -11.63
CA GLU A 361 5.67 -3.95 -12.19
C GLU A 361 6.28 -4.99 -11.24
N ARG A 362 6.13 -4.79 -9.93
CA ARG A 362 6.69 -5.64 -8.87
C ARG A 362 5.66 -6.52 -8.18
N PHE A 363 4.39 -6.38 -8.55
CA PHE A 363 3.25 -6.99 -7.85
C PHE A 363 3.25 -6.64 -6.33
N ILE A 364 3.50 -5.37 -6.01
CA ILE A 364 3.55 -4.83 -4.65
C ILE A 364 2.24 -4.12 -4.32
N GLY A 365 1.68 -4.40 -3.14
CA GLY A 365 0.47 -3.72 -2.65
C GLY A 365 0.76 -2.32 -2.10
N TRP A 366 -0.29 -1.53 -1.89
CA TRP A 366 -0.18 -0.15 -1.42
C TRP A 366 -1.41 0.34 -0.63
N GLN A 367 -1.21 1.36 0.19
CA GLN A 367 -2.23 2.06 0.98
C GLN A 367 -2.09 3.58 0.78
N TYR A 368 -3.08 4.19 0.13
CA TYR A 368 -3.08 5.62 -0.22
C TYR A 368 -3.31 6.51 1.02
N TRP A 369 -2.57 7.62 1.11
CA TRP A 369 -2.80 8.68 2.11
C TRP A 369 -3.69 9.78 1.50
N HIS A 370 -4.90 10.05 1.99
CA HIS A 370 -5.63 9.43 3.10
C HIS A 370 -7.14 9.37 2.82
N TYR A 371 -7.85 8.48 3.51
CA TYR A 371 -9.30 8.38 3.50
C TYR A 371 -9.93 8.83 4.82
N SER A 372 -10.75 9.87 4.74
CA SER A 372 -11.65 10.27 5.82
C SER A 372 -13.06 9.76 5.57
N SER A 373 -13.76 9.34 6.63
CA SER A 373 -15.16 8.93 6.54
C SER A 373 -16.03 9.96 5.82
N ILE A 374 -16.93 9.46 4.97
CA ILE A 374 -17.94 10.27 4.29
C ILE A 374 -19.14 10.59 5.20
N PHE A 375 -19.19 10.01 6.40
CA PHE A 375 -20.26 10.17 7.36
C PHE A 375 -19.78 10.93 8.60
N GLY A 376 -20.49 12.01 8.95
CA GLY A 376 -20.13 12.82 10.12
C GLY A 376 -21.09 13.98 10.35
N PRO A 377 -20.64 15.07 11.01
CA PRO A 377 -21.47 16.27 11.22
C PRO A 377 -21.97 16.88 9.91
N THR A 378 -21.24 16.65 8.82
CA THR A 378 -21.70 16.94 7.46
C THR A 378 -21.23 15.80 6.56
N ASP A 379 -22.20 15.13 5.94
CA ASP A 379 -21.92 14.07 4.96
C ASP A 379 -21.08 14.63 3.80
N ARG A 380 -20.11 13.83 3.36
CA ARG A 380 -19.23 14.15 2.23
C ARG A 380 -19.62 13.30 1.01
N PRO A 381 -19.39 13.78 -0.20
CA PRO A 381 -19.51 12.94 -1.38
C PRO A 381 -18.44 11.84 -1.36
N ASP A 382 -18.64 10.84 -2.20
CA ASP A 382 -17.63 9.84 -2.51
C ASP A 382 -16.35 10.53 -3.06
N PRO A 383 -15.20 10.41 -2.37
CA PRO A 383 -13.97 11.07 -2.76
C PRO A 383 -13.30 10.44 -3.99
N PHE A 384 -13.72 9.25 -4.41
CA PHE A 384 -13.10 8.51 -5.51
C PHE A 384 -13.72 8.80 -6.88
N LEU A 385 -14.67 9.73 -6.97
CA LEU A 385 -15.26 10.14 -8.25
C LEU A 385 -14.41 11.19 -9.02
N GLY A 386 -13.30 11.64 -8.43
CA GLY A 386 -12.37 12.61 -9.05
C GLY A 386 -11.13 11.98 -9.68
N GLU A 387 -10.14 12.81 -10.00
CA GLU A 387 -8.87 12.41 -10.66
C GLU A 387 -8.06 11.39 -9.84
N VAL A 388 -8.03 11.54 -8.52
CA VAL A 388 -7.38 10.60 -7.61
C VAL A 388 -8.03 9.22 -7.73
N GLY A 389 -9.35 9.13 -7.56
CA GLY A 389 -10.05 7.86 -7.63
C GLY A 389 -10.02 7.22 -9.02
N ARG A 390 -9.98 8.02 -10.09
CA ARG A 390 -9.74 7.50 -11.45
C ARG A 390 -8.46 6.67 -11.54
N LYS A 391 -7.41 7.04 -10.81
CA LYS A 391 -6.12 6.31 -10.80
C LYS A 391 -6.10 5.15 -9.79
N LEU A 392 -6.71 5.33 -8.61
CA LEU A 392 -6.69 4.34 -7.51
C LEU A 392 -7.70 3.19 -7.69
N VAL A 393 -8.87 3.43 -8.31
CA VAL A 393 -9.92 2.40 -8.49
C VAL A 393 -9.64 1.56 -9.73
N ARG A 394 -8.82 0.52 -9.56
CA ARG A 394 -8.22 -0.28 -10.67
C ARG A 394 -8.87 -1.64 -10.82
N THR A 395 -8.88 -2.21 -12.02
CA THR A 395 -9.07 -3.66 -12.17
C THR A 395 -7.78 -4.36 -11.77
N TYR A 396 -7.83 -5.32 -10.83
CA TYR A 396 -6.62 -5.99 -10.33
C TYR A 396 -6.91 -7.37 -9.73
N PRO A 397 -5.93 -8.29 -9.74
CA PRO A 397 -6.05 -9.61 -9.12
C PRO A 397 -5.94 -9.52 -7.59
N GLN A 398 -7.06 -9.56 -6.88
CA GLN A 398 -7.09 -9.53 -5.42
C GLN A 398 -6.41 -10.75 -4.80
N ALA A 399 -6.64 -11.94 -5.37
CA ALA A 399 -6.00 -13.18 -4.94
C ALA A 399 -5.73 -14.09 -6.14
N THR A 400 -4.52 -14.64 -6.26
CA THR A 400 -4.08 -15.47 -7.39
C THR A 400 -3.81 -16.90 -6.95
N ALA A 401 -4.46 -17.87 -7.59
CA ALA A 401 -4.17 -19.30 -7.45
C ALA A 401 -2.89 -19.69 -8.23
N GLY A 402 -1.77 -19.07 -7.89
CA GLY A 402 -0.55 -19.12 -8.69
C GLY A 402 0.47 -18.06 -8.31
N THR A 403 1.60 -18.11 -8.99
CA THR A 403 2.66 -17.11 -8.88
C THR A 403 2.45 -16.02 -9.93
N PRO A 404 2.23 -14.75 -9.53
CA PRO A 404 2.13 -13.62 -10.45
C PRO A 404 3.34 -13.51 -11.39
N VAL A 405 3.13 -13.10 -12.64
CA VAL A 405 4.20 -12.91 -13.63
C VAL A 405 4.24 -11.47 -14.14
N SER A 406 3.09 -10.91 -14.50
CA SER A 406 3.00 -9.54 -15.00
C SER A 406 1.60 -8.99 -14.80
N LEU A 407 1.49 -7.73 -14.38
CA LEU A 407 0.24 -7.00 -14.18
C LEU A 407 0.34 -5.65 -14.92
N ARG A 408 -0.70 -5.31 -15.69
CA ARG A 408 -0.82 -4.02 -16.37
C ARG A 408 -2.26 -3.54 -16.33
N PHE A 409 -2.45 -2.26 -16.02
CA PHE A 409 -3.75 -1.59 -16.06
C PHE A 409 -3.61 -0.15 -16.55
N ASN A 410 -4.44 0.22 -17.52
CA ASN A 410 -4.56 1.58 -18.02
C ASN A 410 -5.72 2.30 -17.29
N SER A 411 -5.40 3.33 -16.49
CA SER A 411 -6.40 4.12 -15.73
C SER A 411 -7.22 5.10 -16.58
N GLU A 412 -6.84 5.34 -17.83
CA GLU A 412 -7.60 6.19 -18.74
C GLU A 412 -8.66 5.35 -19.47
N GLY A 413 -8.22 4.24 -20.09
CA GLY A 413 -9.05 3.35 -20.91
C GLY A 413 -9.74 2.21 -20.16
N GLY A 414 -9.15 1.72 -19.08
CA GLY A 414 -9.60 0.53 -18.36
C GLY A 414 -9.04 -0.78 -18.91
N ASP A 415 -8.18 -0.76 -19.93
CA ASP A 415 -7.58 -2.00 -20.44
C ASP A 415 -6.68 -2.65 -19.37
N PHE A 416 -6.87 -3.94 -19.17
CA PHE A 416 -6.20 -4.75 -18.15
C PHE A 416 -5.64 -6.02 -18.76
N GLU A 417 -4.40 -6.37 -18.38
CA GLU A 417 -3.82 -7.68 -18.65
C GLU A 417 -3.05 -8.20 -17.44
N TYR A 418 -3.29 -9.47 -17.11
CA TYR A 418 -2.60 -10.16 -16.03
C TYR A 418 -2.18 -11.56 -16.47
N THR A 419 -0.93 -11.92 -16.18
CA THR A 419 -0.41 -13.27 -16.40
C THR A 419 0.13 -13.85 -15.10
N TYR A 420 -0.18 -15.13 -14.85
CA TYR A 420 0.34 -15.88 -13.72
C TYR A 420 0.65 -17.33 -14.07
N ARG A 421 1.51 -17.98 -13.28
CA ARG A 421 1.77 -19.43 -13.35
C ARG A 421 0.89 -20.15 -12.32
N PRO A 422 0.00 -21.08 -12.72
CA PRO A 422 -0.87 -21.77 -11.77
C PRO A 422 -0.11 -22.52 -10.68
N ARG A 423 -0.66 -22.47 -9.46
CA ARG A 423 -0.28 -23.30 -8.30
C ARG A 423 -1.54 -23.92 -7.71
N ALA A 424 -1.37 -25.01 -6.95
CA ALA A 424 -2.49 -25.57 -6.21
C ALA A 424 -2.98 -24.57 -5.15
N ALA A 425 -4.28 -24.26 -5.20
CA ALA A 425 -4.98 -23.43 -4.23
C ALA A 425 -6.39 -23.99 -4.04
N ALA A 426 -7.01 -23.72 -2.89
CA ALA A 426 -8.35 -24.21 -2.57
C ALA A 426 -9.48 -23.34 -3.17
N ARG A 427 -9.13 -22.20 -3.77
CA ARG A 427 -10.05 -21.25 -4.41
C ARG A 427 -9.49 -20.74 -5.73
N PRO A 428 -10.35 -20.29 -6.66
CA PRO A 428 -9.90 -19.71 -7.92
C PRO A 428 -9.16 -18.38 -7.71
N THR A 429 -8.49 -17.94 -8.78
CA THR A 429 -8.01 -16.56 -8.88
C THR A 429 -9.21 -15.62 -8.91
N GLU A 430 -9.16 -14.53 -8.15
CA GLU A 430 -10.19 -13.50 -8.04
C GLU A 430 -9.63 -12.17 -8.56
N ILE A 431 -10.28 -11.60 -9.57
CA ILE A 431 -9.92 -10.33 -10.18
C ILE A 431 -11.08 -9.36 -10.02
N TYR A 432 -10.89 -8.32 -9.23
CA TYR A 432 -11.87 -7.26 -9.12
C TYR A 432 -11.89 -6.43 -10.41
N VAL A 433 -13.08 -6.08 -10.86
CA VAL A 433 -13.31 -5.21 -12.02
C VAL A 433 -13.73 -3.82 -11.55
N SER A 434 -13.02 -2.78 -12.00
CA SER A 434 -13.32 -1.39 -11.63
C SER A 434 -14.74 -0.94 -12.03
N ASP A 435 -15.42 -0.17 -11.18
CA ASP A 435 -16.78 0.34 -11.42
C ASP A 435 -16.75 1.67 -12.17
N LEU A 436 -15.59 2.30 -12.22
CA LEU A 436 -15.43 3.60 -12.88
C LEU A 436 -15.06 3.46 -14.35
N HIS A 437 -14.45 2.33 -14.75
CA HIS A 437 -13.78 2.22 -16.04
C HIS A 437 -14.60 1.54 -17.13
N TYR A 438 -15.69 0.84 -16.79
CA TYR A 438 -16.51 0.08 -17.74
C TYR A 438 -18.01 0.43 -17.67
N PRO A 439 -18.41 1.68 -17.96
CA PRO A 439 -19.81 2.11 -17.86
C PRO A 439 -20.74 1.36 -18.82
N GLY A 440 -20.21 0.79 -19.91
CA GLY A 440 -20.93 -0.06 -20.86
C GLY A 440 -20.80 -1.56 -20.61
N GLY A 441 -20.33 -1.99 -19.43
CA GLY A 441 -19.90 -3.36 -19.16
C GLY A 441 -18.49 -3.66 -19.69
N TYR A 442 -18.02 -4.88 -19.47
CA TYR A 442 -16.67 -5.33 -19.82
C TYR A 442 -16.67 -6.67 -20.58
N VAL A 443 -15.59 -6.95 -21.28
CA VAL A 443 -15.26 -8.27 -21.86
C VAL A 443 -14.11 -8.87 -21.05
N SER A 444 -14.21 -10.17 -20.74
CA SER A 444 -13.14 -10.93 -20.08
C SER A 444 -12.71 -12.10 -20.96
N GLU A 445 -11.44 -12.11 -21.35
CA GLU A 445 -10.82 -13.16 -22.15
C GLU A 445 -9.76 -13.89 -21.32
N VAL A 446 -9.73 -15.22 -21.40
CA VAL A 446 -8.76 -16.04 -20.68
C VAL A 446 -8.11 -17.03 -21.64
N THR A 447 -6.77 -17.08 -21.60
CA THR A 447 -5.97 -18.12 -22.25
C THR A 447 -5.35 -19.01 -21.18
N GLY A 448 -5.43 -20.34 -21.35
CA GLY A 448 -4.89 -21.32 -20.40
C GLY A 448 -5.76 -21.57 -19.16
N GLY A 449 -6.99 -21.07 -19.16
CA GLY A 449 -7.98 -21.25 -18.09
C GLY A 449 -9.39 -20.85 -18.54
N GLN A 450 -10.33 -20.90 -17.60
CA GLN A 450 -11.74 -20.57 -17.81
C GLN A 450 -12.23 -19.52 -16.82
N VAL A 451 -13.09 -18.62 -17.29
CA VAL A 451 -13.90 -17.76 -16.42
C VAL A 451 -15.02 -18.59 -15.82
N THR A 452 -15.14 -18.59 -14.49
CA THR A 452 -16.17 -19.33 -13.75
C THR A 452 -17.23 -18.44 -13.11
N SER A 453 -17.03 -17.13 -13.12
CA SER A 453 -17.99 -16.14 -12.65
C SER A 453 -19.11 -15.90 -13.67
N ALA A 454 -20.26 -15.42 -13.20
CA ALA A 454 -21.32 -14.95 -14.08
C ALA A 454 -20.85 -13.75 -14.92
N ALA A 455 -21.45 -13.56 -16.11
CA ALA A 455 -21.17 -12.38 -16.93
C ALA A 455 -21.53 -11.08 -16.19
N GLY A 456 -20.66 -10.07 -16.27
CA GLY A 456 -20.83 -8.80 -15.57
C GLY A 456 -20.54 -8.86 -14.07
N ALA A 457 -20.10 -9.99 -13.52
CA ALA A 457 -19.75 -10.08 -12.11
C ALA A 457 -18.71 -9.02 -11.71
N ARG A 458 -18.82 -8.50 -10.50
CA ARG A 458 -17.86 -7.55 -9.94
C ARG A 458 -16.46 -8.13 -9.76
N VAL A 459 -16.42 -9.44 -9.50
CA VAL A 459 -15.20 -10.21 -9.34
C VAL A 459 -15.22 -11.32 -10.39
N VAL A 460 -14.26 -11.26 -11.30
CA VAL A 460 -14.02 -12.32 -12.28
C VAL A 460 -13.25 -13.44 -11.59
N THR A 461 -13.83 -14.64 -11.56
CA THR A 461 -13.15 -15.84 -11.04
C THR A 461 -12.57 -16.65 -12.18
N VAL A 462 -11.30 -17.06 -12.05
CA VAL A 462 -10.57 -17.79 -13.09
C VAL A 462 -9.98 -19.08 -12.52
N GLU A 463 -10.27 -20.20 -13.19
CA GLU A 463 -9.65 -21.51 -12.94
C GLU A 463 -8.69 -21.85 -14.08
N ALA A 464 -7.50 -22.35 -13.75
CA ALA A 464 -6.52 -22.76 -14.76
C ALA A 464 -6.91 -24.12 -15.38
N ASP A 465 -6.70 -24.29 -16.67
CA ASP A 465 -6.93 -25.57 -17.38
C ASP A 465 -5.86 -26.62 -17.02
N GLY A 466 -4.70 -26.17 -16.52
CA GLY A 466 -3.55 -27.01 -16.20
C GLY A 466 -2.38 -26.20 -15.63
N THR A 467 -1.15 -26.60 -15.94
CA THR A 467 0.08 -25.97 -15.39
C THR A 467 0.70 -24.91 -16.30
N ALA A 468 0.15 -24.71 -17.50
CA ALA A 468 0.61 -23.66 -18.40
C ALA A 468 0.25 -22.26 -17.82
N PRO A 469 1.01 -21.20 -18.14
CA PRO A 469 0.64 -19.86 -17.72
C PRO A 469 -0.78 -19.48 -18.16
N VAL A 470 -1.49 -18.78 -17.28
CA VAL A 470 -2.81 -18.22 -17.54
C VAL A 470 -2.64 -16.74 -17.83
N THR A 471 -3.26 -16.26 -18.91
CA THR A 471 -3.33 -14.82 -19.23
C THR A 471 -4.79 -14.41 -19.27
N VAL A 472 -5.12 -13.36 -18.52
CA VAL A 472 -6.46 -12.76 -18.43
C VAL A 472 -6.40 -11.36 -19.00
N ARG A 473 -7.34 -11.03 -19.90
CA ARG A 473 -7.56 -9.68 -20.40
C ARG A 473 -8.96 -9.22 -20.02
N ILE A 474 -9.07 -8.00 -19.51
CA ILE A 474 -10.36 -7.36 -19.20
C ILE A 474 -10.34 -5.96 -19.82
N HIS A 475 -11.33 -5.66 -20.65
CA HIS A 475 -11.38 -4.40 -21.39
C HIS A 475 -12.83 -4.01 -21.71
N ARG A 476 -13.04 -2.79 -22.21
CA ARG A 476 -14.35 -2.36 -22.68
C ARG A 476 -14.75 -3.11 -23.97
N PRO A 477 -16.05 -3.31 -24.25
CA PRO A 477 -16.52 -3.95 -25.48
C PRO A 477 -16.09 -3.26 -26.78
N ASP A 478 -15.77 -1.97 -26.72
CA ASP A 478 -15.30 -1.14 -27.83
C ASP A 478 -13.76 -0.99 -27.90
N SER A 479 -13.03 -1.62 -26.97
CA SER A 479 -11.57 -1.71 -26.96
C SER A 479 -11.09 -3.06 -27.52
N ASP A 480 -9.90 -3.09 -28.13
CA ASP A 480 -9.21 -4.32 -28.52
C ASP A 480 -8.32 -4.91 -27.40
N GLY A 481 -8.31 -4.27 -26.23
CA GLY A 481 -7.61 -4.72 -25.03
C GLY A 481 -6.10 -4.53 -25.07
N ASN A 482 -5.57 -3.74 -26.03
CA ASN A 482 -4.13 -3.56 -26.23
C ASN A 482 -3.61 -2.18 -25.81
N ASP A 483 -4.46 -1.26 -25.35
CA ASP A 483 -4.04 0.05 -24.85
C ASP A 483 -3.50 -0.07 -23.42
N LEU A 484 -2.33 -0.71 -23.29
CA LEU A 484 -1.66 -0.97 -22.02
C LEU A 484 -0.39 -0.14 -21.89
N PRO A 485 -0.07 0.36 -20.68
CA PRO A 485 1.20 1.06 -20.46
C PRO A 485 2.38 0.16 -20.81
N THR A 486 3.42 0.74 -21.42
CA THR A 486 4.67 0.02 -21.68
C THR A 486 5.46 -0.16 -20.40
N SER A 487 6.00 -1.36 -20.19
CA SER A 487 6.91 -1.63 -19.07
C SER A 487 8.10 -0.67 -19.11
N GLY A 488 8.29 0.13 -18.05
CA GLY A 488 9.45 1.02 -17.92
C GLY A 488 9.29 2.47 -18.40
N SER A 489 8.08 2.98 -18.64
CA SER A 489 7.87 4.43 -18.84
C SER A 489 6.81 4.96 -17.88
N ALA A 490 7.25 5.75 -16.88
CA ALA A 490 6.40 6.79 -16.35
C ALA A 490 6.02 7.69 -17.54
N ASP A 491 4.74 7.65 -17.92
CA ASP A 491 4.22 8.41 -19.05
C ASP A 491 4.32 9.90 -18.71
N ALA A 492 5.39 10.54 -19.19
CA ALA A 492 5.49 11.98 -19.26
C ALA A 492 4.43 12.44 -20.26
N GLY A 493 3.28 12.87 -19.74
CA GLY A 493 2.08 13.20 -20.51
C GLY A 493 2.38 14.05 -21.75
N SER A 494 1.96 13.56 -22.91
CA SER A 494 1.90 14.33 -24.15
C SER A 494 0.80 15.38 -24.04
N GLY A 495 1.17 16.60 -23.65
CA GLY A 495 0.32 17.77 -23.80
C GLY A 495 0.14 18.10 -25.29
N GLU A 496 -1.01 17.75 -25.87
CA GLU A 496 -1.44 18.31 -27.16
C GLU A 496 -1.75 19.80 -26.99
N SER A 497 -0.76 20.66 -27.20
CA SER A 497 -1.01 22.07 -27.49
C SER A 497 -1.47 22.22 -28.93
N GLY A 498 -2.78 22.34 -29.14
CA GLY A 498 -3.35 22.72 -30.43
C GLY A 498 -2.90 24.11 -30.84
N SER A 499 -1.98 24.22 -31.81
CA SER A 499 -1.61 25.50 -32.41
C SER A 499 -2.52 25.82 -33.59
N GLY A 500 -3.54 26.63 -33.33
CA GLY A 500 -4.32 27.31 -34.36
C GLY A 500 -3.56 28.51 -34.92
N GLY A 501 -3.22 28.41 -36.21
CA GLY A 501 -3.08 29.45 -37.24
C GLY A 501 -2.65 30.90 -36.93
N SER A 502 -1.63 31.29 -37.71
CA SER A 502 -1.49 32.54 -38.50
C SER A 502 -0.56 33.63 -37.96
N GLY A 503 0.32 34.09 -38.86
CA GLY A 503 1.05 35.36 -38.70
C GLY A 503 2.49 35.35 -39.21
N SER A 504 2.67 35.30 -40.53
CA SER A 504 3.91 35.75 -41.18
C SER A 504 4.22 37.19 -40.75
N LEU A 505 5.46 37.49 -40.33
CA LEU A 505 6.15 38.77 -40.59
C LEU A 505 7.61 38.75 -40.07
N GLY A 506 8.55 38.97 -40.99
CA GLY A 506 9.60 39.98 -40.82
C GLY A 506 10.85 39.62 -40.01
N THR A 507 11.89 39.20 -40.71
CA THR A 507 13.29 39.27 -40.28
C THR A 507 13.70 40.73 -39.95
N GLY A 508 14.26 40.95 -38.76
CA GLY A 508 14.91 42.20 -38.36
C GLY A 508 16.09 41.92 -37.43
N SER A 509 17.29 42.21 -37.92
CA SER A 509 18.60 42.10 -37.28
C SER A 509 18.86 43.22 -36.25
N LEU A 510 19.96 43.06 -35.50
CA LEU A 510 20.65 43.98 -34.58
C LEU A 510 20.11 43.92 -33.13
N GLY A 511 20.88 43.61 -32.09
CA GLY A 511 22.32 43.74 -31.90
C GLY A 511 22.55 44.70 -30.73
N SER A 512 22.85 44.16 -29.55
CA SER A 512 23.64 44.72 -28.42
C SER A 512 23.59 43.73 -27.26
#